data_AF-A0A858RR73-F1
#
_entry.id   AF-A0A858RR73-F1
#
_cell.length_a   1.000
_cell.length_b   1.000
_cell.length_c   1.000
_cell.angle_alpha   90.00
_cell.angle_beta   90.00
_cell.angle_gamma   90.00
#
_symmetry.space_group_name_H-M   'P 1'
#
loop_
_entity.id
_entity.type
_entity.pdbx_description
1 polymer ?
#
loop_
_entity_poly.entity_id
_entity_poly.type
_entity_poly.pdbx_seq_one_letter_code
_entity_poly.pdbx_strand_id
1 'polypeptide(L)'
;MTSPLRYRGGRLMAGILTCLLAVTSSHAAENMVPTGTLTVDRDLLRVGTKSQLAWSINYPAPVTEVIDITPPNIIKPKKDLKMKVRVLGASFQESVTKFLPVEVMWSKNNASWSRVFYGVQTSVVPSTVVLTQNVKKGDSINFGGRGYRDNKWLSLYNTASDTDNLVLLKNGDRVPSTVPALNGLSIESFLKPYMNTTTKKISIGDRDVIMLMELGQTDTRNSGFDLQDLVVLVTFE
;
A
#
# COMPACT_ATOMS: atom_id res chain seq x y z
N MET A 1 16.56 -73.73 30.40
CA MET A 1 17.32 -74.16 29.20
C MET A 1 16.73 -73.47 27.98
N THR A 2 17.60 -73.12 27.02
CA THR A 2 17.37 -72.49 25.70
C THR A 2 16.93 -71.01 25.67
N SER A 3 17.91 -70.11 25.48
CA SER A 3 17.79 -68.90 24.62
C SER A 3 18.06 -69.32 23.15
N PRO A 4 18.02 -68.44 22.11
CA PRO A 4 17.53 -67.06 21.94
C PRO A 4 16.74 -66.84 20.60
N LEU A 5 16.35 -65.60 20.26
CA LEU A 5 16.37 -64.99 18.89
C LEU A 5 15.90 -63.51 19.02
N ARG A 6 16.82 -62.54 19.05
CA ARG A 6 17.27 -61.66 17.94
C ARG A 6 16.27 -60.60 17.43
N TYR A 7 16.67 -59.35 17.67
CA TYR A 7 16.68 -58.18 16.76
C TYR A 7 15.34 -57.51 16.38
N ARG A 8 15.17 -56.25 16.79
CA ARG A 8 15.29 -55.09 15.87
C ARG A 8 15.26 -53.75 16.61
N GLY A 9 16.19 -52.87 16.23
CA GLY A 9 16.37 -51.55 16.81
C GLY A 9 15.23 -50.58 16.50
N GLY A 10 14.86 -49.79 17.49
CA GLY A 10 14.12 -48.55 17.34
C GLY A 10 15.04 -47.39 17.70
N ARG A 11 15.45 -46.62 16.69
CA ARG A 11 16.18 -45.36 16.85
C ARG A 11 15.28 -44.35 17.57
N LEU A 12 15.75 -43.78 18.68
CA LEU A 12 15.21 -42.52 19.21
C LEU A 12 15.49 -41.42 18.17
N MET A 13 14.46 -40.98 17.46
CA MET A 13 14.49 -39.71 16.74
C MET A 13 14.02 -38.62 17.70
N ALA A 14 14.97 -37.82 18.18
CA ALA A 14 14.70 -36.55 18.84
C ALA A 14 14.09 -35.60 17.80
N GLY A 15 12.78 -35.38 17.87
CA GLY A 15 12.09 -34.39 17.06
C GLY A 15 12.42 -32.99 17.54
N ILE A 16 13.29 -32.29 16.80
CA ILE A 16 13.49 -30.85 16.95
C ILE A 16 12.24 -30.17 16.40
N LEU A 17 11.39 -29.68 17.29
CA LEU A 17 10.25 -28.82 16.96
C LEU A 17 10.78 -27.45 16.55
N THR A 18 10.98 -27.24 15.25
CA THR A 18 11.29 -25.92 14.70
C THR A 18 10.00 -25.11 14.63
N CYS A 19 9.77 -24.24 15.63
CA CYS A 19 8.78 -23.18 15.52
C CYS A 19 9.25 -22.19 14.44
N LEU A 20 8.79 -22.38 13.21
CA LEU A 20 8.83 -21.34 12.19
C LEU A 20 7.84 -20.25 12.61
N LEU A 21 8.34 -19.19 13.24
CA LEU A 21 7.62 -17.92 13.33
C LEU A 21 7.52 -17.38 11.90
N ALA A 22 6.42 -17.71 11.22
CA ALA A 22 6.02 -17.00 10.01
C ALA A 22 5.63 -15.58 10.44
N VAL A 23 6.60 -14.67 10.42
CA VAL A 23 6.31 -13.23 10.38
C VAL A 23 5.56 -13.01 9.08
N THR A 24 4.25 -12.79 9.15
CA THR A 24 3.49 -12.28 8.02
C THR A 24 4.01 -10.88 7.72
N SER A 25 4.97 -10.77 6.81
CA SER A 25 5.37 -9.50 6.23
C SER A 25 4.17 -8.95 5.48
N SER A 26 3.55 -7.90 6.05
CA SER A 26 2.66 -7.03 5.32
C SER A 26 3.36 -6.65 4.02
N HIS A 27 2.73 -6.90 2.87
CA HIS A 27 3.30 -6.67 1.52
C HIS A 27 3.41 -5.16 1.17
N ALA A 28 3.64 -4.31 2.16
CA ALA A 28 4.17 -2.98 1.95
C ALA A 28 5.65 -3.15 1.54
N ALA A 29 5.87 -3.09 0.23
CA ALA A 29 7.14 -2.88 -0.44
C ALA A 29 8.14 -4.05 -0.59
N GLU A 30 7.99 -4.78 -1.69
CA GLU A 30 9.16 -5.45 -2.33
C GLU A 30 10.23 -4.44 -2.79
N ASN A 31 9.88 -3.16 -3.00
CA ASN A 31 10.78 -2.12 -3.52
C ASN A 31 11.38 -1.19 -2.47
N MET A 32 11.25 -1.51 -1.17
CA MET A 32 11.87 -0.73 -0.09
C MET A 32 13.26 -1.25 0.32
N VAL A 33 13.72 -2.37 -0.24
CA VAL A 33 14.97 -3.00 0.19
C VAL A 33 16.16 -2.15 -0.29
N PRO A 34 16.95 -1.53 0.61
CA PRO A 34 18.16 -0.84 0.21
C PRO A 34 19.11 -1.86 -0.41
N THR A 35 19.65 -1.52 -1.57
CA THR A 35 20.68 -2.34 -2.23
C THR A 35 22.04 -1.72 -1.98
N GLY A 36 23.13 -2.48 -2.08
CA GLY A 36 24.43 -1.90 -1.84
C GLY A 36 25.58 -2.81 -2.18
N THR A 37 26.76 -2.21 -2.28
CA THR A 37 28.01 -2.93 -2.48
C THR A 37 28.88 -2.76 -1.24
N LEU A 38 29.35 -3.89 -0.71
CA LEU A 38 30.39 -3.93 0.31
C LEU A 38 31.74 -4.12 -0.38
N THR A 39 32.61 -3.13 -0.26
CA THR A 39 33.97 -3.21 -0.78
C THR A 39 34.97 -3.28 0.38
N VAL A 40 35.89 -4.22 0.28
CA VAL A 40 37.03 -4.38 1.19
C VAL A 40 38.27 -4.01 0.39
N ASP A 41 39.06 -3.07 0.89
CA ASP A 41 40.40 -2.85 0.35
C ASP A 41 41.28 -4.07 0.69
N ARG A 42 41.62 -4.85 -0.34
CA ARG A 42 42.39 -6.09 -0.18
C ARG A 42 43.89 -5.85 -0.13
N ASP A 43 44.37 -4.68 -0.51
CA ASP A 43 45.81 -4.36 -0.55
C ASP A 43 46.34 -3.94 0.84
N LEU A 44 45.43 -3.67 1.78
CA LEU A 44 45.70 -3.30 3.17
C LEU A 44 45.40 -4.41 4.19
N LEU A 45 45.11 -5.63 3.75
CA LEU A 45 44.94 -6.79 4.64
C LEU A 45 46.29 -7.31 5.14
N ARG A 46 46.88 -6.62 6.12
CA ARG A 46 48.01 -7.13 6.91
C ARG A 46 47.53 -7.62 8.27
N VAL A 47 48.16 -8.68 8.79
CA VAL A 47 47.94 -9.16 10.16
C VAL A 47 48.27 -8.01 11.13
N GLY A 48 47.29 -7.58 11.92
CA GLY A 48 47.44 -6.50 12.91
C GLY A 48 46.95 -5.10 12.47
N THR A 49 46.53 -4.91 11.22
CA THR A 49 45.91 -3.64 10.75
C THR A 49 44.40 -3.75 10.64
N LYS A 50 43.68 -2.67 10.98
CA LYS A 50 42.21 -2.60 10.85
C LYS A 50 41.85 -2.53 9.37
N SER A 51 41.06 -3.48 8.88
CA SER A 51 40.47 -3.42 7.54
C SER A 51 39.59 -2.19 7.38
N GLN A 52 39.72 -1.48 6.26
CA GLN A 52 38.78 -0.44 5.89
C GLN A 52 37.65 -1.06 5.06
N LEU A 53 36.44 -0.99 5.59
CA LEU A 53 35.22 -1.43 4.92
C LEU A 53 34.53 -0.19 4.35
N ALA A 54 34.28 -0.19 3.05
CA ALA A 54 33.44 0.81 2.40
C ALA A 54 32.07 0.18 2.12
N TRP A 55 31.02 0.76 2.71
CA TRP A 55 29.63 0.41 2.41
C TRP A 55 29.04 1.50 1.53
N SER A 56 28.57 1.14 0.34
CA SER A 56 27.73 2.00 -0.47
C SER A 56 26.30 1.44 -0.45
N ILE A 57 25.38 2.15 0.19
CA ILE A 57 23.96 1.78 0.26
C ILE A 57 23.17 2.71 -0.65
N ASN A 58 22.46 2.13 -1.61
CA ASN A 58 21.53 2.79 -2.49
C ASN A 58 20.10 2.58 -1.96
N TYR A 59 19.51 3.66 -1.48
CA TYR A 59 18.12 3.67 -1.03
C TYR A 59 17.19 3.91 -2.23
N PRO A 60 15.97 3.32 -2.22
CA PRO A 60 14.96 3.65 -3.22
C PRO A 60 14.68 5.15 -3.24
N ALA A 61 14.67 5.74 -4.43
CA ALA A 61 14.28 7.13 -4.61
C ALA A 61 12.84 7.35 -4.09
N PRO A 62 12.58 8.46 -3.36
CA PRO A 62 11.23 8.81 -2.91
C PRO A 62 10.30 9.10 -4.09
N VAL A 63 9.00 8.98 -3.86
CA VAL A 63 7.95 9.01 -4.89
C VAL A 63 7.94 10.37 -5.60
N THR A 64 8.31 11.42 -4.88
CA THR A 64 8.48 12.80 -5.38
C THR A 64 9.61 12.95 -6.40
N GLU A 65 10.57 12.03 -6.46
CA GLU A 65 11.62 12.03 -7.48
C GLU A 65 11.18 11.34 -8.77
N VAL A 66 10.13 10.51 -8.73
CA VAL A 66 9.67 9.71 -9.87
C VAL A 66 8.33 10.17 -10.45
N ILE A 67 7.51 10.87 -9.66
CA ILE A 67 6.28 11.51 -10.12
C ILE A 67 6.18 12.96 -9.58
N ASP A 68 5.38 13.78 -10.26
CA ASP A 68 4.79 15.00 -9.73
C ASP A 68 3.30 14.78 -9.47
N ILE A 69 2.78 15.41 -8.42
CA ILE A 69 1.34 15.55 -8.21
C ILE A 69 1.03 17.03 -8.44
N THR A 70 0.38 17.33 -9.57
CA THR A 70 0.04 18.70 -9.96
C THR A 70 -1.41 19.01 -9.59
N PRO A 71 -1.74 20.26 -9.21
CA PRO A 71 -3.12 20.64 -8.92
C PRO A 71 -4.11 20.23 -10.03
N PRO A 72 -5.32 19.75 -9.70
CA PRO A 72 -5.81 19.53 -8.34
C PRO A 72 -5.13 18.33 -7.65
N ASN A 73 -5.01 17.17 -8.31
CA ASN A 73 -4.29 15.99 -7.79
C ASN A 73 -3.78 15.07 -8.93
N ILE A 74 -3.51 15.63 -10.12
CA ILE A 74 -3.14 14.86 -11.31
C ILE A 74 -1.71 14.33 -11.17
N ILE A 75 -1.52 13.03 -11.38
CA ILE A 75 -0.21 12.38 -11.26
C ILE A 75 0.52 12.42 -12.61
N LYS A 76 1.77 12.89 -12.61
CA LYS A 76 2.63 12.99 -13.80
C LYS A 76 3.97 12.27 -13.59
N PRO A 77 4.26 11.16 -14.30
CA PRO A 77 5.55 10.50 -14.24
C PRO A 77 6.69 11.38 -14.76
N LYS A 78 7.82 11.41 -14.03
CA LYS A 78 9.06 12.09 -14.43
C LYS A 78 9.95 11.25 -15.35
N LYS A 79 9.68 9.94 -15.39
CA LYS A 79 10.34 8.92 -16.21
C LYS A 79 9.34 7.82 -16.55
N ASP A 80 9.75 6.91 -17.42
CA ASP A 80 8.96 5.72 -17.72
C ASP A 80 8.96 4.78 -16.50
N LEU A 81 7.77 4.36 -16.09
CA LEU A 81 7.53 3.60 -14.86
C LEU A 81 6.50 2.51 -15.11
N LYS A 82 6.55 1.47 -14.28
CA LYS A 82 5.46 0.50 -14.13
C LYS A 82 4.60 0.93 -12.95
N MET A 83 3.33 1.19 -13.21
CA MET A 83 2.33 1.51 -12.20
C MET A 83 1.57 0.25 -11.80
N LYS A 84 1.40 0.02 -10.49
CA LYS A 84 0.56 -1.05 -9.93
C LYS A 84 -0.48 -0.42 -9.01
N VAL A 85 -1.71 -0.92 -9.06
CA VAL A 85 -2.83 -0.44 -8.23
C VAL A 85 -3.34 -1.58 -7.37
N ARG A 86 -3.58 -1.32 -6.09
CA ARG A 86 -4.22 -2.21 -5.12
C ARG A 86 -5.35 -1.49 -4.41
N VAL A 87 -6.43 -2.19 -4.14
CA VAL A 87 -7.50 -1.68 -3.26
C VAL A 87 -7.21 -2.21 -1.87
N LEU A 88 -7.05 -1.32 -0.89
CA LEU A 88 -6.73 -1.70 0.49
C LEU A 88 -8.00 -1.93 1.32
N GLY A 89 -9.05 -1.18 1.03
CA GLY A 89 -10.33 -1.29 1.72
C GLY A 89 -11.43 -0.46 1.07
N ALA A 90 -12.66 -0.78 1.40
CA ALA A 90 -13.90 -0.21 0.90
C ALA A 90 -14.96 -0.23 2.02
N SER A 91 -14.86 0.70 2.99
CA SER A 91 -15.80 0.77 4.12
C SER A 91 -17.11 1.50 3.81
N PHE A 92 -17.38 1.82 2.54
CA PHE A 92 -18.63 2.43 2.13
C PHE A 92 -19.82 1.53 2.52
N GLN A 93 -20.64 1.99 3.45
CA GLN A 93 -21.65 1.15 4.11
C GLN A 93 -22.98 1.87 4.31
N GLU A 94 -24.05 1.08 4.47
CA GLU A 94 -25.38 1.53 4.88
C GLU A 94 -25.61 1.31 6.38
N SER A 95 -24.98 0.27 6.92
CA SER A 95 -24.95 -0.05 8.34
C SER A 95 -23.64 -0.78 8.66
N VAL A 96 -23.33 -0.95 9.94
CA VAL A 96 -22.08 -1.59 10.43
C VAL A 96 -21.83 -3.02 9.91
N THR A 97 -22.84 -3.67 9.32
CA THR A 97 -22.71 -5.01 8.72
C THR A 97 -23.02 -5.06 7.22
N LYS A 98 -23.45 -3.94 6.63
CA LYS A 98 -23.92 -3.89 5.24
C LYS A 98 -23.05 -2.92 4.43
N PHE A 99 -21.99 -3.49 3.86
CA PHE A 99 -21.15 -2.80 2.88
C PHE A 99 -21.87 -2.68 1.54
N LEU A 100 -21.71 -1.51 0.93
CA LEU A 100 -22.28 -1.17 -0.37
C LEU A 100 -21.19 -1.25 -1.44
N PRO A 101 -21.55 -1.51 -2.71
CA PRO A 101 -20.56 -1.61 -3.77
C PRO A 101 -19.86 -0.28 -4.01
N VAL A 102 -18.56 -0.34 -4.26
CA VAL A 102 -17.72 0.76 -4.72
C VAL A 102 -17.10 0.41 -6.06
N GLU A 103 -16.70 1.43 -6.79
CA GLU A 103 -15.96 1.31 -8.04
C GLU A 103 -14.67 2.13 -7.95
N VAL A 104 -13.56 1.55 -8.39
CA VAL A 104 -12.31 2.30 -8.65
C VAL A 104 -12.17 2.45 -10.15
N MET A 105 -11.90 3.67 -10.59
CA MET A 105 -11.76 4.06 -11.98
C MET A 105 -10.38 4.69 -12.21
N TRP A 106 -9.83 4.53 -13.40
CA TRP A 106 -8.60 5.22 -13.81
C TRP A 106 -8.73 5.77 -15.23
N SER A 107 -7.96 6.82 -15.52
CA SER A 107 -7.84 7.43 -16.84
C SER A 107 -6.40 7.86 -17.08
N LYS A 108 -5.98 7.83 -18.35
CA LYS A 108 -4.67 8.27 -18.79
C LYS A 108 -4.83 9.23 -19.96
N ASN A 109 -4.14 10.37 -19.91
CA ASN A 109 -4.13 11.40 -20.96
C ASN A 109 -5.54 11.81 -21.39
N ASN A 110 -6.43 12.01 -20.42
CA ASN A 110 -7.84 12.37 -20.62
C ASN A 110 -8.65 11.36 -21.45
N ALA A 111 -8.18 10.11 -21.56
CA ALA A 111 -8.97 9.03 -22.13
C ALA A 111 -10.22 8.74 -21.30
N SER A 112 -11.17 8.01 -21.89
CA SER A 112 -12.34 7.51 -21.17
C SER A 112 -11.94 6.71 -19.92
N TRP A 113 -12.70 6.90 -18.85
CA TRP A 113 -12.49 6.19 -17.61
C TRP A 113 -12.67 4.68 -17.78
N SER A 114 -11.73 3.92 -17.25
CA SER A 114 -11.77 2.46 -17.22
C SER A 114 -11.91 1.98 -15.78
N ARG A 115 -12.76 0.97 -15.57
CA ARG A 115 -12.93 0.34 -14.26
C ARG A 115 -11.71 -0.52 -13.91
N VAL A 116 -11.19 -0.32 -12.71
CA VAL A 116 -10.10 -1.11 -12.11
C VAL A 116 -10.64 -2.13 -11.10
N PHE A 117 -11.65 -1.74 -10.34
CA PHE A 117 -12.25 -2.58 -9.31
C PHE A 117 -13.74 -2.28 -9.20
N TYR A 118 -14.52 -3.32 -8.90
CA TYR A 118 -15.92 -3.22 -8.50
C TYR A 118 -16.22 -4.31 -7.48
N GLY A 119 -16.79 -3.92 -6.34
CA GLY A 119 -17.15 -4.87 -5.30
C GLY A 119 -17.45 -4.17 -3.98
N VAL A 120 -17.63 -4.98 -2.95
CA VAL A 120 -17.83 -4.56 -1.55
C VAL A 120 -16.56 -4.83 -0.74
N GLN A 121 -16.53 -4.43 0.55
CA GLN A 121 -15.39 -4.70 1.44
C GLN A 121 -14.92 -6.16 1.43
N THR A 122 -15.85 -7.12 1.43
CA THR A 122 -15.50 -8.55 1.44
C THR A 122 -14.91 -9.05 0.12
N SER A 123 -15.00 -8.27 -0.95
CA SER A 123 -14.35 -8.54 -2.24
C SER A 123 -12.93 -7.99 -2.31
N VAL A 124 -12.51 -7.18 -1.32
CA VAL A 124 -11.19 -6.57 -1.30
C VAL A 124 -10.16 -7.58 -0.79
N VAL A 125 -9.12 -7.80 -1.59
CA VAL A 125 -7.92 -8.55 -1.19
C VAL A 125 -6.73 -7.59 -1.26
N PRO A 126 -6.28 -7.00 -0.13
CA PRO A 126 -5.32 -5.88 -0.14
C PRO A 126 -3.98 -6.17 -0.82
N SER A 127 -3.57 -7.44 -0.88
CA SER A 127 -2.32 -7.87 -1.53
C SER A 127 -2.44 -7.97 -3.06
N THR A 128 -3.65 -8.03 -3.61
CA THR A 128 -3.88 -8.26 -5.04
C THR A 128 -3.70 -6.99 -5.85
N VAL A 129 -2.86 -7.05 -6.88
CA VAL A 129 -2.72 -5.99 -7.88
C VAL A 129 -3.89 -6.07 -8.85
N VAL A 130 -4.76 -5.08 -8.82
CA VAL A 130 -5.98 -4.99 -9.66
C VAL A 130 -5.73 -4.31 -11.01
N LEU A 131 -4.64 -3.55 -11.13
CA LEU A 131 -4.16 -2.98 -12.40
C LEU A 131 -2.64 -2.94 -12.41
N THR A 132 -2.05 -3.36 -13.53
CA THR A 132 -0.63 -3.10 -13.85
C THR A 132 -0.56 -2.40 -15.19
N GLN A 133 0.16 -1.28 -15.26
CA GLN A 133 0.25 -0.49 -16.46
C GLN A 133 1.63 0.16 -16.62
N ASN A 134 2.19 0.12 -17.83
CA ASN A 134 3.34 0.95 -18.17
C ASN A 134 2.87 2.39 -18.46
N VAL A 135 3.46 3.35 -17.75
CA VAL A 135 3.19 4.79 -17.87
C VAL A 135 4.46 5.50 -18.29
N LYS A 136 4.34 6.42 -19.23
CA LYS A 136 5.49 7.14 -19.80
C LYS A 136 5.71 8.45 -19.08
N LYS A 137 6.94 8.95 -19.16
CA LYS A 137 7.26 10.33 -18.78
C LYS A 137 6.25 11.30 -19.40
N GLY A 138 5.65 12.16 -18.57
CA GLY A 138 4.71 13.19 -18.98
C GLY A 138 3.27 12.73 -19.20
N ASP A 139 2.95 11.44 -19.07
CA ASP A 139 1.56 10.99 -19.04
C ASP A 139 0.78 11.70 -17.91
N SER A 140 -0.47 12.08 -18.15
CA SER A 140 -1.39 12.56 -17.11
C SER A 140 -2.24 11.39 -16.62
N ILE A 141 -2.04 10.97 -15.38
CA ILE A 141 -2.73 9.83 -14.78
C ILE A 141 -3.76 10.35 -13.79
N ASN A 142 -4.99 9.84 -13.91
CA ASN A 142 -6.09 10.15 -13.02
C ASN A 142 -6.72 8.90 -12.44
N PHE A 143 -7.16 9.03 -11.19
CA PHE A 143 -7.92 8.01 -10.47
C PHE A 143 -9.21 8.61 -9.96
N GLY A 144 -10.21 7.76 -9.76
CA GLY A 144 -11.45 8.16 -9.13
C GLY A 144 -12.19 6.98 -8.55
N GLY A 145 -13.20 7.30 -7.75
CA GLY A 145 -14.03 6.31 -7.09
C GLY A 145 -15.43 6.83 -6.83
N ARG A 146 -16.37 5.89 -6.74
CA ARG A 146 -17.79 6.18 -6.44
C ARG A 146 -18.47 4.98 -5.80
N GLY A 147 -19.44 5.27 -4.95
CA GLY A 147 -20.30 4.27 -4.33
C GLY A 147 -21.56 4.00 -5.16
N TYR A 148 -22.16 2.83 -4.97
CA TYR A 148 -23.47 2.47 -5.48
C TYR A 148 -24.46 2.32 -4.32
N ARG A 149 -25.50 3.15 -4.29
CA ARG A 149 -26.52 3.18 -3.23
C ARG A 149 -27.87 3.50 -3.87
N ASP A 150 -28.96 2.95 -3.35
CA ASP A 150 -30.33 3.24 -3.83
C ASP A 150 -30.52 3.03 -5.34
N ASN A 151 -29.95 1.95 -5.87
CA ASN A 151 -29.96 1.60 -7.29
C ASN A 151 -29.35 2.65 -8.24
N LYS A 152 -28.51 3.56 -7.71
CA LYS A 152 -27.82 4.59 -8.50
C LYS A 152 -26.34 4.68 -8.12
N TRP A 153 -25.55 5.10 -9.11
CA TRP A 153 -24.19 5.54 -8.87
C TRP A 153 -24.20 6.91 -8.21
N LEU A 154 -23.40 7.06 -7.15
CA LEU A 154 -23.06 8.37 -6.60
C LEU A 154 -22.04 9.09 -7.48
N SER A 155 -21.75 10.34 -7.14
CA SER A 155 -20.76 11.18 -7.82
C SER A 155 -19.40 10.48 -7.93
N LEU A 156 -18.74 10.65 -9.08
CA LEU A 156 -17.35 10.21 -9.27
C LEU A 156 -16.40 11.28 -8.75
N TYR A 157 -15.88 11.06 -7.55
CA TYR A 157 -14.79 11.87 -7.01
C TYR A 157 -13.47 11.41 -7.65
N ASN A 158 -12.67 12.35 -8.14
CA ASN A 158 -11.49 12.01 -8.92
C ASN A 158 -10.36 13.04 -8.78
N THR A 159 -9.16 12.62 -9.12
CA THR A 159 -7.93 13.42 -8.99
C THR A 159 -7.85 14.62 -9.93
N ALA A 160 -8.70 14.68 -10.96
CA ALA A 160 -8.79 15.82 -11.88
C ALA A 160 -9.84 16.85 -11.45
N SER A 161 -10.62 16.58 -10.39
CA SER A 161 -11.57 17.53 -9.80
C SER A 161 -11.03 18.13 -8.52
N ASP A 162 -11.36 19.39 -8.27
CA ASP A 162 -11.17 20.04 -6.97
C ASP A 162 -12.29 19.58 -6.02
N THR A 163 -11.94 18.75 -5.04
CA THR A 163 -12.91 18.13 -4.12
C THR A 163 -12.24 17.71 -2.81
N ASP A 164 -12.95 17.91 -1.70
CA ASP A 164 -12.51 17.42 -0.38
C ASP A 164 -12.66 15.90 -0.24
N ASN A 165 -13.52 15.28 -1.05
CA ASN A 165 -13.86 13.85 -1.00
C ASN A 165 -12.73 12.90 -1.38
N LEU A 166 -11.59 13.44 -1.81
CA LEU A 166 -10.43 12.66 -2.24
C LEU A 166 -9.16 13.37 -1.79
N VAL A 167 -8.26 12.61 -1.16
CA VAL A 167 -6.90 13.08 -0.87
C VAL A 167 -5.87 12.06 -1.34
N LEU A 168 -4.80 12.56 -1.96
CA LEU A 168 -3.59 11.78 -2.25
C LEU A 168 -2.53 12.11 -1.20
N LEU A 169 -1.97 11.08 -0.58
CA LEU A 169 -0.93 11.20 0.43
C LEU A 169 0.27 10.32 0.06
N LYS A 170 1.46 10.80 0.36
CA LYS A 170 2.73 10.09 0.19
C LYS A 170 3.25 9.63 1.55
N ASN A 171 4.31 8.83 1.53
CA ASN A 171 5.00 8.42 2.75
C ASN A 171 5.39 9.64 3.62
N GLY A 172 5.05 9.60 4.91
CA GLY A 172 5.34 10.67 5.87
C GLY A 172 4.37 11.85 5.86
N ASP A 173 3.45 11.95 4.90
CA ASP A 173 2.43 13.00 4.88
C ASP A 173 1.49 12.85 6.10
N ARG A 174 1.07 13.97 6.67
CA ARG A 174 0.09 13.99 7.76
C ARG A 174 -1.30 13.82 7.16
N VAL A 175 -2.10 12.97 7.77
CA VAL A 175 -3.51 12.85 7.41
C VAL A 175 -4.25 14.16 7.73
N PRO A 176 -5.17 14.64 6.86
CA PRO A 176 -5.89 15.88 7.13
C PRO A 176 -6.59 15.88 8.50
N SER A 177 -6.47 16.98 9.25
CA SER A 177 -7.11 17.13 10.57
C SER A 177 -8.63 17.18 10.49
N THR A 178 -9.17 17.47 9.30
CA THR A 178 -10.60 17.44 8.97
C THR A 178 -11.18 16.04 8.91
N VAL A 179 -10.37 15.00 9.18
CA VAL A 179 -10.82 13.61 9.18
C VAL A 179 -10.81 13.07 10.61
N PRO A 180 -11.91 13.20 11.38
CA PRO A 180 -11.93 12.85 12.78
C PRO A 180 -11.58 11.37 13.02
N ALA A 181 -12.04 10.48 12.13
CA ALA A 181 -11.81 9.05 12.29
C ALA A 181 -10.33 8.66 12.21
N LEU A 182 -9.56 9.36 11.36
CA LEU A 182 -8.13 9.14 11.23
C LEU A 182 -7.30 9.83 12.34
N ASN A 183 -7.90 10.78 13.06
CA ASN A 183 -7.31 11.40 14.25
C ASN A 183 -7.68 10.67 15.55
N GLY A 184 -8.75 9.86 15.56
CA GLY A 184 -9.29 9.13 16.72
C GLY A 184 -9.02 7.62 16.74
N LEU A 185 -9.95 6.87 17.35
CA LEU A 185 -9.90 5.41 17.51
C LEU A 185 -10.61 4.62 16.39
N SER A 186 -11.37 5.31 15.53
CA SER A 186 -12.21 4.69 14.49
C SER A 186 -11.50 4.54 13.13
N ILE A 187 -10.18 4.30 13.18
CA ILE A 187 -9.40 3.93 12.00
C ILE A 187 -9.78 2.51 11.60
N GLU A 188 -10.15 2.36 10.33
CA GLU A 188 -10.46 1.07 9.74
C GLU A 188 -9.27 0.12 9.81
N SER A 189 -9.56 -1.15 10.10
CA SER A 189 -8.52 -2.15 10.34
C SER A 189 -7.54 -2.29 9.15
N PHE A 190 -8.04 -2.14 7.92
CA PHE A 190 -7.24 -2.23 6.70
C PHE A 190 -6.26 -1.07 6.51
N LEU A 191 -6.49 0.08 7.16
CA LEU A 191 -5.63 1.26 7.04
C LEU A 191 -4.52 1.30 8.10
N LYS A 192 -4.73 0.64 9.25
CA LYS A 192 -3.77 0.60 10.36
C LYS A 192 -2.34 0.19 9.95
N PRO A 193 -2.11 -0.77 9.04
CA PRO A 193 -0.75 -1.13 8.62
C PRO A 193 -0.03 -0.03 7.82
N TYR A 194 -0.77 0.93 7.27
CA TYR A 194 -0.27 1.96 6.35
C TYR A 194 -0.19 3.34 7.01
N MET A 195 -0.32 3.41 8.33
CA MET A 195 -0.31 4.64 9.09
C MET A 195 0.36 4.42 10.44
N ASN A 196 1.19 5.38 10.82
CA ASN A 196 1.67 5.48 12.19
C ASN A 196 0.58 6.14 13.04
N THR A 197 -0.15 5.33 13.82
CA THR A 197 -1.27 5.78 14.65
C THR A 197 -0.87 6.73 15.78
N THR A 198 0.41 6.76 16.14
CA THR A 198 0.99 7.66 17.16
C THR A 198 1.31 9.02 16.56
N THR A 199 2.01 9.07 15.42
CA THR A 199 2.42 10.33 14.78
C THR A 199 1.35 10.90 13.84
N LYS A 200 0.31 10.12 13.52
CA LYS A 200 -0.77 10.47 12.57
C LYS A 200 -0.26 10.75 11.16
N LYS A 201 0.78 10.01 10.76
CA LYS A 201 1.41 10.10 9.43
C LYS A 201 1.23 8.81 8.65
N ILE A 202 1.12 8.95 7.33
CA ILE A 202 1.12 7.82 6.41
C ILE A 202 2.48 7.11 6.47
N SER A 203 2.43 5.78 6.47
CA SER A 203 3.58 4.88 6.52
C SER A 203 3.43 3.87 5.38
N ILE A 204 3.88 4.25 4.19
CA ILE A 204 3.82 3.44 2.95
C ILE A 204 5.19 3.39 2.29
N GLY A 205 5.33 2.62 1.22
CA GLY A 205 6.58 2.54 0.48
C GLY A 205 7.02 3.88 -0.10
N ASP A 206 8.33 4.06 -0.25
CA ASP A 206 8.89 5.31 -0.76
C ASP A 206 8.47 5.59 -2.20
N ARG A 207 7.95 4.62 -2.95
CA ARG A 207 7.40 4.82 -4.30
C ARG A 207 5.88 4.67 -4.39
N ASP A 208 5.21 4.72 -3.25
CA ASP A 208 3.77 4.58 -3.15
C ASP A 208 3.07 5.92 -2.97
N VAL A 209 1.84 5.99 -3.46
CA VAL A 209 0.85 7.01 -3.14
C VAL A 209 -0.40 6.30 -2.64
N ILE A 210 -0.96 6.77 -1.53
CA ILE A 210 -2.24 6.29 -1.03
C ILE A 210 -3.34 7.32 -1.32
N MET A 211 -4.46 6.85 -1.86
CA MET A 211 -5.66 7.64 -2.12
C MET A 211 -6.72 7.26 -1.09
N LEU A 212 -7.18 8.25 -0.33
CA LEU A 212 -8.25 8.09 0.65
C LEU A 212 -9.49 8.83 0.12
N MET A 213 -10.66 8.20 0.22
CA MET A 213 -11.88 8.71 -0.38
C MET A 213 -13.08 8.63 0.56
N GLU A 214 -13.91 9.66 0.53
CA GLU A 214 -15.25 9.71 1.10
C GLU A 214 -16.25 9.68 -0.06
N LEU A 215 -17.17 8.72 -0.06
CA LEU A 215 -18.10 8.49 -1.17
C LEU A 215 -19.55 8.81 -0.80
N GLY A 216 -19.88 8.83 0.49
CA GLY A 216 -21.24 8.98 1.00
C GLY A 216 -21.62 10.37 1.49
N GLN A 217 -20.67 11.20 1.89
CA GLN A 217 -20.87 12.52 2.48
C GLN A 217 -20.05 13.61 1.78
N THR A 218 -20.54 14.86 1.77
CA THR A 218 -19.81 16.02 1.21
C THR A 218 -19.59 17.15 2.21
N ASP A 219 -20.32 17.16 3.34
CA ASP A 219 -20.05 18.12 4.43
C ASP A 219 -18.91 17.57 5.28
N THR A 220 -17.74 18.22 5.20
CA THR A 220 -16.51 17.85 5.93
C THR A 220 -16.66 17.95 7.45
N ARG A 221 -17.76 18.52 7.96
CA ARG A 221 -18.09 18.58 9.38
C ARG A 221 -19.00 17.44 9.82
N ASN A 222 -19.53 16.65 8.89
CA ASN A 222 -20.31 15.47 9.22
C ASN A 222 -19.39 14.40 9.81
N SER A 223 -19.80 13.75 10.90
CA SER A 223 -19.02 12.68 11.52
C SER A 223 -18.79 11.47 10.62
N GLY A 224 -19.64 11.29 9.61
CA GLY A 224 -19.50 10.27 8.57
C GLY A 224 -18.60 10.69 7.41
N PHE A 225 -18.13 11.94 7.34
CA PHE A 225 -17.08 12.33 6.39
C PHE A 225 -15.73 11.93 6.98
N ASP A 226 -15.22 10.78 6.55
CA ASP A 226 -14.08 10.17 7.23
C ASP A 226 -12.96 9.68 6.30
N LEU A 227 -13.13 9.81 4.98
CA LEU A 227 -12.17 9.41 3.94
C LEU A 227 -11.76 7.92 4.02
N GLN A 228 -12.58 7.05 4.62
CA GLN A 228 -12.29 5.60 4.72
C GLN A 228 -13.26 4.74 3.90
N ASP A 229 -14.20 5.36 3.17
CA ASP A 229 -15.15 4.66 2.31
C ASP A 229 -14.46 3.84 1.21
N LEU A 230 -13.32 4.33 0.70
CA LEU A 230 -12.49 3.63 -0.28
C LEU A 230 -11.03 4.07 -0.17
N VAL A 231 -10.13 3.10 -0.07
CA VAL A 231 -8.68 3.31 0.03
C VAL A 231 -7.94 2.53 -1.06
N VAL A 232 -7.12 3.24 -1.83
CA VAL A 232 -6.35 2.68 -2.96
C VAL A 232 -4.88 3.00 -2.77
N LEU A 233 -4.01 2.00 -2.99
CA LEU A 233 -2.56 2.16 -3.00
C LEU A 233 -2.05 2.06 -4.43
N VAL A 234 -1.27 3.04 -4.86
CA VAL A 234 -0.64 3.09 -6.18
C VAL A 234 0.88 3.07 -6.02
N THR A 235 1.54 2.07 -6.58
CA THR A 235 2.99 1.90 -6.55
C THR A 235 3.59 2.23 -7.91
N PHE A 236 4.70 2.97 -7.94
CA PHE A 236 5.45 3.31 -9.15
C PHE A 236 6.84 2.65 -9.14
N GLU A 237 7.18 1.85 -10.15
CA GLU A 237 8.41 1.05 -10.18
C GLU A 237 9.28 1.32 -11.42
#